data_AF-A0A831WM76-F1
#
_entry.id   AF-A0A831WM76-F1
#
_cell.length_a   1.000
_cell.length_b   1.000
_cell.length_c   1.000
_cell.angle_alpha   90.00
_cell.angle_beta   90.00
_cell.angle_gamma   90.00
#
_symmetry.space_group_name_H-M   'P 1'
#
loop_
_entity.id
_entity.type
_entity.pdbx_description
1 polymer ?
#
loop_
_entity_poly.entity_id
_entity_poly.type
_entity_poly.pdbx_seq_one_letter_code
_entity_poly.pdbx_strand_id
1 'polypeptide(L)' 'MSEDIKNSVLSSLLNRPVKAIFKDGTRIKVVKGTLREVTENYIIIDDVIIGLGESFISCIPQEGEF' A
#
# COMPACT_ATOMS: atom_id res chain seq x y z
N MET A 1 -13.48 12.74 -10.84
CA MET A 1 -13.87 11.32 -10.71
C MET A 1 -12.63 10.45 -10.92
N SER A 2 -11.69 10.43 -9.97
CA SER A 2 -10.46 9.62 -10.09
C SER A 2 -9.80 9.26 -8.75
N GLU A 3 -10.09 9.96 -7.65
CA GLU A 3 -9.52 9.68 -6.32
C GLU A 3 -10.28 8.58 -5.57
N ASP A 4 -11.60 8.48 -5.77
CA ASP A 4 -12.46 7.48 -5.12
C ASP A 4 -12.06 6.02 -5.43
N ILE A 5 -11.57 5.75 -6.64
CA ILE A 5 -11.26 4.38 -7.09
C ILE A 5 -9.99 3.85 -6.42
N LYS A 6 -8.97 4.70 -6.22
CA LYS A 6 -7.72 4.30 -5.56
C LYS A 6 -7.97 3.95 -4.09
N ASN A 7 -8.76 4.76 -3.40
CA ASN A 7 -9.17 4.49 -2.03
C ASN A 7 -10.05 3.25 -1.93
N SER A 8 -10.97 3.04 -2.88
CA SER A 8 -11.85 1.85 -2.89
C SER A 8 -11.07 0.54 -3.00
N VAL A 9 -10.06 0.46 -3.90
CA VAL A 9 -9.26 -0.76 -4.07
C VAL A 9 -8.34 -1.00 -2.88
N LEU A 10 -7.63 0.01 -2.38
CA LEU A 10 -6.77 -0.16 -1.21
C LEU A 10 -7.58 -0.49 0.06
N SER A 11 -8.77 0.10 0.22
CA SER A 11 -9.66 -0.22 1.34
C SER A 11 -10.12 -1.68 1.30
N SER A 12 -10.26 -2.29 0.12
CA SER A 12 -10.57 -3.72 0.00
C SER A 12 -9.46 -4.64 0.54
N LEU A 13 -8.24 -4.12 0.65
CA LEU A 13 -7.07 -4.83 1.16
C LEU A 13 -6.84 -4.60 2.66
N LEU A 14 -7.69 -3.82 3.32
CA LEU A 14 -7.55 -3.53 4.74
C LEU A 14 -7.62 -4.82 5.57
N ASN A 15 -6.74 -4.94 6.56
CA ASN A 15 -6.50 -6.13 7.38
C ASN A 15 -6.06 -7.38 6.62
N ARG A 16 -5.65 -7.25 5.35
CA ARG A 16 -5.11 -8.36 4.56
C ARG A 16 -3.57 -8.28 4.45
N PRO A 17 -2.89 -9.43 4.28
CA PRO A 17 -1.47 -9.44 3.95
C PRO A 17 -1.24 -8.85 2.55
N VAL A 18 -0.37 -7.85 2.48
CA VAL A 18 -0.05 -7.11 1.27
C VAL A 18 1.46 -6.97 1.08
N LYS A 19 1.84 -6.64 -0.15
CA LYS A 19 3.18 -6.22 -0.53
C LYS A 19 3.10 -4.82 -1.12
N ALA A 20 3.73 -3.85 -0.46
CA ALA A 20 3.90 -2.51 -1.00
C ALA A 20 5.29 -2.35 -1.62
N ILE A 21 5.33 -1.66 -2.74
CA ILE A 21 6.52 -1.34 -3.52
C ILE A 21 6.60 0.18 -3.64
N PHE A 22 7.72 0.75 -3.25
CA PHE A 22 7.96 2.19 -3.31
C PHE A 22 9.42 2.49 -3.63
N LYS A 23 9.70 3.72 -4.06
CA LYS A 23 11.04 4.24 -4.29
C LYS A 23 11.56 4.90 -3.01
N ASP A 24 12.80 4.61 -2.68
CA ASP A 24 13.57 5.32 -1.68
C ASP A 24 14.82 5.89 -2.38
N GLY A 25 14.71 7.15 -2.81
CA GLY A 25 15.68 7.77 -3.72
C GLY A 25 15.73 7.04 -5.07
N THR A 26 16.89 6.47 -5.39
CA THR A 26 17.11 5.72 -6.64
C THR A 26 16.79 4.22 -6.52
N ARG A 27 16.48 3.73 -5.32
CA ARG A 27 16.30 2.29 -5.06
C ARG A 27 14.81 1.96 -4.93
N ILE A 28 14.44 0.78 -5.40
CA ILE A 28 13.11 0.21 -5.13
C ILE A 28 13.17 -0.57 -3.84
N LYS A 29 12.28 -0.26 -2.90
CA LYS A 29 12.06 -1.01 -1.67
C LYS A 29 10.72 -1.72 -1.70
N VAL A 30 10.67 -2.80 -0.94
CA VAL A 30 9.50 -3.66 -0.81
C VAL A 30 9.25 -3.89 0.67
N VAL A 31 8.02 -3.62 1.10
CA VAL A 31 7.53 -3.95 2.45
C VAL A 31 6.42 -4.98 2.31
N LYS A 32 6.44 -5.99 3.16
CA LYS A 32 5.41 -7.03 3.26
C LYS A 32 4.86 -7.01 4.67
N GLY A 33 3.56 -7.16 4.82
CA GLY A 33 2.90 -7.16 6.12
C GLY A 33 1.39 -7.02 5.99
N THR A 34 0.69 -6.82 7.10
CA THR A 34 -0.76 -6.61 7.08
C THR A 34 -1.08 -5.13 6.87
N LEU A 35 -1.93 -4.81 5.89
CA LEU A 35 -2.42 -3.44 5.69
C LEU A 35 -3.31 -3.04 6.86
N ARG A 36 -2.88 -2.12 7.70
CA ARG A 36 -3.61 -1.67 8.89
C ARG A 36 -4.45 -0.43 8.66
N GLU A 37 -3.98 0.47 7.80
CA GLU A 37 -4.64 1.74 7.55
C GLU A 37 -4.41 2.21 6.12
N VAL A 38 -5.43 2.88 5.58
CA VAL A 38 -5.40 3.54 4.26
C VAL A 38 -5.97 4.94 4.43
N THR A 39 -5.19 5.93 4.03
CA THR A 39 -5.61 7.32 3.92
C THR A 39 -5.34 7.83 2.51
N GLU A 40 -5.74 9.06 2.23
CA GLU A 40 -5.43 9.73 0.95
C GLU A 40 -3.93 9.94 0.75
N ASN A 41 -3.15 10.06 1.83
CA ASN A 41 -1.75 10.47 1.78
C ASN A 41 -0.77 9.33 2.09
N TYR A 42 -1.19 8.31 2.82
CA TYR A 42 -0.34 7.22 3.26
C TYR A 42 -1.11 5.93 3.53
N ILE A 43 -0.38 4.83 3.59
CA ILE A 43 -0.84 3.55 4.12
C ILE A 43 0.05 3.11 5.29
N ILE A 44 -0.50 2.27 6.16
CA ILE A 44 0.25 1.62 7.24
C ILE A 44 0.25 0.13 6.99
N ILE A 45 1.44 -0.47 6.92
CA ILE A 45 1.62 -1.93 6.82
C ILE A 45 2.36 -2.38 8.08
N ASP A 46 1.68 -3.16 8.91
CA ASP A 46 2.06 -3.44 10.30
C ASP A 46 2.36 -2.13 11.06
N ASP A 47 3.63 -1.82 11.31
CA ASP A 47 4.07 -0.58 11.98
C ASP A 47 4.85 0.37 11.04
N VAL A 48 4.81 0.13 9.73
CA VAL A 48 5.53 0.90 8.71
C VAL A 48 4.59 1.82 7.95
N ILE A 49 4.87 3.13 8.01
CA ILE A 49 4.12 4.16 7.27
C ILE A 49 4.75 4.36 5.88
N ILE A 50 3.94 4.28 4.83
CA ILE A 50 4.36 4.49 3.44
C ILE A 50 3.49 5.59 2.82
N GLY A 51 4.10 6.72 2.45
CA GLY A 51 3.40 7.80 1.76
C GLY A 51 3.01 7.43 0.32
N LEU A 52 1.79 7.77 -0.10
CA LEU A 52 1.20 7.48 -1.42
C LEU A 52 1.55 8.49 -2.51
N GLY A 53 2.59 9.31 -2.30
CA GLY A 53 3.08 10.30 -3.28
C GLY A 53 3.83 9.68 -4.46
N GLU A 54 4.66 10.48 -5.16
CA GLU A 54 5.40 10.05 -6.37
C GLU A 54 6.32 8.83 -6.16
N SER A 55 6.72 8.58 -4.92
CA SER A 55 7.56 7.45 -4.55
C SER A 55 6.78 6.14 -4.43
N PHE A 56 5.46 6.17 -4.26
CA PHE A 56 4.65 4.96 -4.18
C PHE A 56 4.40 4.37 -5.56
N ILE A 57 4.73 3.09 -5.73
CA ILE A 57 4.57 2.40 -7.01
C ILE A 57 3.29 1.56 -7.00
N SER A 58 3.13 0.69 -6.00
CA SER A 58 2.01 -0.25 -5.96
C SER A 58 1.85 -0.89 -4.59
N CYS A 59 0.63 -1.27 -4.23
CA CYS A 59 0.32 -2.17 -3.13
C CYS A 59 -0.59 -3.28 -3.68
N ILE A 60 -0.15 -4.53 -3.52
CA ILE A 60 -0.83 -5.71 -4.06
C ILE A 60 -1.08 -6.72 -2.94
N PRO A 61 -2.13 -7.55 -3.02
CA PRO A 61 -2.26 -8.72 -2.15
C PRO A 61 -1.00 -9.57 -2.23
N GLN A 62 -0.56 -10.11 -1.09
CA GLN A 62 0.45 -11.14 -1.10
C GLN A 62 -0.23 -12.43 -1.58
N GLU A 63 0.12 -12.96 -2.76
CA GLU A 63 -0.49 -14.20 -3.29
C GLU A 63 -0.46 -15.30 -2.21
N GLY A 64 -1.62 -15.87 -1.89
CA GLY A 64 -1.73 -16.90 -0.86
C GLY A 64 -3.15 -17.28 -0.43
N GLU A 65 -4.07 -16.33 -0.20
CA GLU A 65 -5.44 -16.65 0.24
C GLU A 65 -6.46 -15.66 -0.35
N PHE A 66 -7.38 -16.20 -1.16
CA PHE A 66 -8.57 -15.52 -1.70
C PHE A 66 -9.70 -15.57 -0.68
#